data_AF-A0A6A6JVU0-F1
#
_entry.id   AF-A0A6A6JVU0-F1
#
_cell.length_a   1.000
_cell.length_b   1.000
_cell.length_c   1.000
_cell.angle_alpha   90.00
_cell.angle_beta   90.00
_cell.angle_gamma   90.00
#
_symmetry.space_group_name_H-M   'P 1'
#
loop_
_entity.id
_entity.type
_entity.pdbx_description
1 polymer ?
#
loop_
_entity_poly.entity_id
_entity_poly.type
_entity_poly.pdbx_seq_one_letter_code
_entity_poly.pdbx_strand_id
1 'polypeptide(L)'
;MSAPMQGGFSADSSVPKQQTDSHCAASMHTPRYPSPIGVSADSFWECQGCGVANAFEQTNRVRPLGRCRCKSCGAVITSLSQTTNVDVTPMGGMMFMVSLPADRSGPPQSLFGSVCCNCGRSHLRERIELAAHSKASQSQGAPNNSLRKKIWKAYRKIKDGETDEAWANEADDSFPERKAFTVKFDKPCCCGHIPCMRCPKFKVAADGEWVTQVREVETPSSDPNDL
;
A
#
# COMPACT_ATOMS: atom_id res chain seq x y z
N MET A 1 -55.21 29.32 41.38
CA MET A 1 -55.61 28.26 40.43
C MET A 1 -54.35 27.64 39.86
N SER A 2 -54.32 26.31 39.89
CA SER A 2 -53.15 25.42 39.80
C SER A 2 -52.61 25.24 38.37
N ALA A 3 -51.29 25.04 38.24
CA ALA A 3 -50.70 23.79 37.68
C ALA A 3 -49.15 23.90 37.56
N PRO A 4 -48.38 22.90 38.03
CA PRO A 4 -46.98 22.71 37.67
C PRO A 4 -46.85 21.69 36.51
N MET A 5 -46.03 22.02 35.51
CA MET A 5 -45.64 21.08 34.44
C MET A 5 -44.34 20.37 34.84
N GLN A 6 -44.45 19.09 35.16
CA GLN A 6 -43.31 18.18 35.32
C GLN A 6 -43.00 17.53 33.97
N GLY A 7 -41.87 17.90 33.35
CA GLY A 7 -41.33 17.24 32.17
C GLY A 7 -40.27 16.23 32.57
N GLY A 8 -40.64 14.94 32.61
CA GLY A 8 -39.73 13.83 32.82
C GLY A 8 -38.96 13.50 31.54
N PHE A 9 -37.64 13.65 31.57
CA PHE A 9 -36.75 13.12 30.53
C PHE A 9 -36.29 11.73 30.95
N SER A 10 -36.81 10.71 30.28
CA SER A 10 -36.34 9.33 30.39
C SER A 10 -34.96 9.22 29.74
N ALA A 11 -33.94 9.00 30.56
CA ALA A 11 -32.60 8.65 30.11
C ALA A 11 -32.60 7.19 29.64
N ASP A 12 -32.68 6.99 28.32
CA ASP A 12 -32.50 5.68 27.70
C ASP A 12 -31.02 5.29 27.80
N SER A 13 -30.68 4.54 28.85
CA SER A 13 -29.36 3.97 29.08
C SER A 13 -29.16 2.77 28.14
N SER A 14 -28.88 3.07 26.87
CA SER A 14 -28.42 2.07 25.91
C SER A 14 -27.01 1.61 26.29
N VAL A 15 -26.94 0.50 27.02
CA VAL A 15 -25.71 -0.23 27.34
C VAL A 15 -24.97 -0.56 26.03
N PRO A 16 -23.69 -0.16 25.86
CA PRO A 16 -22.93 -0.53 24.68
C PRO A 16 -22.73 -2.05 24.66
N LYS A 17 -23.24 -2.68 23.60
CA LYS A 17 -23.00 -4.10 23.29
C LYS A 17 -21.48 -4.33 23.29
N GLN A 18 -21.01 -5.10 24.27
CA GLN A 18 -19.65 -5.62 24.31
C GLN A 18 -19.41 -6.41 23.03
N GLN A 19 -18.61 -5.81 22.15
CA GLN A 19 -18.16 -6.40 20.90
C GLN A 19 -17.33 -7.62 21.28
N THR A 20 -17.84 -8.81 20.98
CA THR A 20 -17.12 -10.07 21.17
C THR A 20 -15.80 -9.98 20.43
N ASP A 21 -14.71 -10.01 21.19
CA ASP A 21 -13.34 -9.98 20.70
C ASP A 21 -13.14 -11.15 19.73
N SER A 22 -13.22 -10.85 18.43
CA SER A 22 -12.78 -11.76 17.38
C SER A 22 -11.29 -12.00 17.62
N HIS A 23 -11.00 -13.16 18.20
CA HIS A 23 -9.67 -13.67 18.52
C HIS A 23 -8.77 -13.66 17.27
N CYS A 24 -8.08 -12.55 17.00
CA CYS A 24 -6.78 -12.62 16.34
C CYS A 24 -5.86 -13.39 17.30
N ALA A 25 -5.66 -14.66 17.00
CA ALA A 25 -4.92 -15.63 17.80
C ALA A 25 -3.74 -15.01 18.55
N ALA A 26 -3.72 -15.28 19.85
CA ALA A 26 -2.70 -14.87 20.79
C ALA A 26 -1.31 -15.28 20.29
N SER A 27 -0.51 -14.27 19.96
CA SER A 27 0.87 -14.07 20.38
C SER A 27 1.62 -15.34 20.82
N MET A 28 2.00 -16.19 19.86
CA MET A 28 3.31 -16.82 19.96
C MET A 28 4.33 -15.69 19.95
N HIS A 29 5.25 -15.68 20.91
CA HIS A 29 6.34 -14.71 21.01
C HIS A 29 7.17 -14.72 19.73
N THR A 30 6.70 -14.04 18.69
CA THR A 30 7.49 -13.78 17.50
C THR A 30 8.71 -13.01 17.97
N PRO A 31 9.92 -13.42 17.57
CA PRO A 31 11.14 -12.69 17.90
C PRO A 31 10.90 -11.20 17.64
N ARG A 32 11.22 -10.35 18.63
CA ARG A 32 11.02 -8.90 18.53
C ARG A 32 12.02 -8.34 17.51
N TYR A 33 11.75 -8.55 16.23
CA TYR A 33 12.53 -7.95 15.16
C TYR A 33 12.31 -6.43 15.21
N PRO A 34 13.40 -5.64 15.10
CA PRO A 34 13.30 -4.19 15.12
C PRO A 34 12.45 -3.68 13.95
N SER A 35 11.95 -2.45 14.12
CA SER A 35 11.25 -1.75 13.04
C SER A 35 12.18 -1.52 11.85
N PRO A 36 11.75 -1.77 10.60
CA PRO A 36 12.60 -1.63 9.43
C PRO A 36 12.82 -0.17 9.01
N ILE A 37 12.14 0.78 9.66
CA ILE A 37 12.26 2.22 9.36
C ILE A 37 13.17 2.97 10.36
N GLY A 38 13.87 2.24 11.25
CA GLY A 38 14.86 2.83 12.15
C GLY A 38 14.30 3.92 13.09
N VAL A 39 13.16 3.66 13.75
CA VAL A 39 12.55 4.64 14.67
C VAL A 39 13.45 4.81 15.91
N SER A 40 13.98 6.01 16.10
CA SER A 40 14.80 6.36 17.26
C SER A 40 13.94 6.54 18.52
N ALA A 41 14.57 6.45 19.69
CA ALA A 41 13.87 6.60 20.97
C ALA A 41 13.35 8.02 21.24
N ASP A 42 13.96 9.02 20.60
CA ASP A 42 13.57 10.44 20.63
C ASP A 42 12.60 10.82 19.50
N SER A 43 12.19 9.87 18.67
CA SER A 43 11.20 10.09 17.62
C SER A 43 9.78 10.26 18.18
N PHE A 44 9.08 11.30 17.72
CA PHE A 44 7.70 11.57 18.13
C PHE A 44 6.85 12.14 16.99
N TRP A 45 5.53 12.19 17.20
CA TRP A 45 4.60 12.90 16.33
C TRP A 45 3.67 13.80 17.14
N GLU A 46 3.26 14.91 16.56
CA GLU A 46 2.38 15.88 17.22
C GLU A 46 0.91 15.65 16.85
N CYS A 47 0.06 15.59 17.87
CA CYS A 47 -1.37 15.42 17.66
C CYS A 47 -1.99 16.71 17.15
N GLN A 48 -2.49 16.70 15.91
CA GLN A 48 -3.17 17.83 15.28
C GLN A 48 -4.35 18.38 16.10
N GLY A 49 -5.03 17.53 16.88
CA GLY A 49 -6.18 17.97 17.68
C GLY A 49 -5.84 18.70 18.98
N CYS A 50 -4.71 18.40 19.62
CA CYS A 50 -4.39 18.94 20.97
C CYS A 50 -2.93 19.37 21.16
N GLY A 51 -2.09 19.29 20.12
CA GLY A 51 -0.68 19.67 20.16
C GLY A 51 0.26 18.75 20.94
N VAL A 52 -0.27 17.75 21.66
CA VAL A 52 0.57 16.87 22.49
C VAL A 52 1.48 16.01 21.61
N ALA A 53 2.78 16.00 21.94
CA ALA A 53 3.78 15.11 21.36
C ALA A 53 3.59 13.67 21.87
N ASN A 54 3.61 12.70 20.95
CA ASN A 54 3.44 11.28 21.25
C ASN A 54 4.62 10.49 20.69
N ALA A 55 5.29 9.73 21.53
CA ALA A 55 6.32 8.79 21.10
C ALA A 55 5.74 7.66 20.25
N PHE A 56 6.55 7.09 19.36
CA PHE A 56 6.21 5.87 18.63
C PHE A 56 6.42 4.64 19.51
N GLU A 57 5.33 4.05 20.01
CA GLU A 57 5.39 2.92 20.94
C GLU A 57 5.07 1.59 20.26
N GLN A 58 5.66 0.49 20.77
CA GLN A 58 5.41 -0.87 20.28
C GLN A 58 5.77 -1.05 18.79
N THR A 59 6.83 -0.39 18.34
CA THR A 59 7.35 -0.55 16.98
C THR A 59 7.95 -1.95 16.81
N ASN A 60 7.75 -2.54 15.63
CA ASN A 60 8.32 -3.82 15.24
C ASN A 60 8.22 -3.99 13.72
N ARG A 61 8.71 -5.13 13.21
CA ARG A 61 8.68 -5.44 11.78
C ARG A 61 7.30 -5.32 11.12
N VAL A 62 6.22 -5.68 11.81
CA VAL A 62 4.85 -5.61 11.26
C VAL A 62 4.23 -4.22 11.47
N ARG A 63 4.63 -3.54 12.54
CA ARG A 63 4.12 -2.24 12.99
C ARG A 63 5.26 -1.23 13.02
N PRO A 64 5.66 -0.69 11.87
CA PRO A 64 6.90 0.09 11.76
C PRO A 64 6.87 1.37 12.61
N LEU A 65 5.72 2.02 12.71
CA LEU A 65 5.47 3.18 13.58
C LEU A 65 4.72 2.80 14.87
N GLY A 66 4.46 1.51 15.10
CA GLY A 66 3.78 1.05 16.30
C GLY A 66 2.34 1.56 16.46
N ARG A 67 2.01 2.10 17.64
CA ARG A 67 0.71 2.70 18.00
C ARG A 67 0.77 4.22 17.84
N CYS A 68 -0.14 4.78 17.04
CA CYS A 68 -0.20 6.19 16.71
C CYS A 68 -1.56 6.79 17.12
N ARG A 69 -1.93 6.61 18.40
CA ARG A 69 -3.07 7.28 19.03
C ARG A 69 -2.55 8.28 20.06
N CYS A 70 -3.12 9.48 20.05
CA CYS A 70 -2.80 10.49 21.03
C CYS A 70 -3.16 9.99 22.42
N LYS A 71 -2.21 10.07 23.36
CA LYS A 71 -2.44 9.66 24.76
C LYS A 71 -3.41 10.58 25.49
N SER A 72 -3.54 11.83 25.05
CA SER A 72 -4.41 12.84 25.66
C SER A 72 -5.85 12.76 25.13
N CYS A 73 -6.07 12.93 23.82
CA CYS A 73 -7.42 13.00 23.24
C CYS A 73 -7.88 11.74 22.48
N GLY A 74 -7.02 10.70 22.37
CA GLY A 74 -7.35 9.45 21.68
C GLY A 74 -7.37 9.52 20.15
N ALA A 75 -7.20 10.72 19.55
CA ALA A 75 -7.16 10.92 18.11
C ALA A 75 -6.02 10.11 17.45
N VAL A 76 -6.27 9.56 16.27
CA VAL A 76 -5.24 8.86 15.49
C VAL A 76 -4.41 9.88 14.72
N ILE A 77 -3.12 9.61 14.53
CA ILE A 77 -2.24 10.38 13.64
C ILE A 77 -2.92 10.60 12.27
N THR A 78 -2.71 11.76 11.67
CA THR A 78 -3.24 12.09 10.33
C THR A 78 -2.10 12.31 9.34
N SER A 79 -2.39 12.42 8.04
CA SER A 79 -1.37 12.81 7.04
C SER A 79 -0.84 14.23 7.24
N LEU A 80 -1.51 15.05 8.06
CA LEU A 80 -1.09 16.40 8.40
C LEU A 80 -0.24 16.45 9.68
N SER A 81 -0.19 15.36 10.46
CA SER A 81 0.61 15.33 11.68
C SER A 81 2.10 15.49 11.37
N GLN A 82 2.76 16.35 12.14
CA GLN A 82 4.21 16.52 12.06
C GLN A 82 4.89 15.34 12.76
N THR A 83 5.93 14.80 12.12
CA THR A 83 6.77 13.73 12.67
C THR A 83 8.20 14.23 12.82
N THR A 84 8.81 13.97 13.97
CA THR A 84 10.18 14.38 14.30
C THR A 84 11.08 13.16 14.42
N ASN A 85 12.28 13.25 13.85
CA ASN A 85 13.32 12.22 13.88
C ASN A 85 12.86 10.86 13.30
N VAL A 86 11.98 10.87 12.29
CA VAL A 86 11.62 9.70 11.48
C VAL A 86 11.53 10.11 10.02
N ASP A 87 12.26 9.42 9.15
CA ASP A 87 12.20 9.66 7.70
C ASP A 87 11.06 8.86 7.06
N VAL A 88 9.88 9.46 7.05
CA VAL A 88 8.71 8.95 6.33
C VAL A 88 8.15 10.04 5.44
N THR A 89 7.82 9.70 4.19
CA THR A 89 7.12 10.61 3.28
C THR A 89 5.62 10.32 3.32
N PRO A 90 4.75 11.27 3.68
CA PRO A 90 3.30 11.08 3.61
C PRO A 90 2.85 10.91 2.15
N MET A 91 1.81 10.10 1.94
CA MET A 91 1.29 9.82 0.60
C MET A 91 -0.23 9.97 0.55
N GLY A 92 -0.72 10.55 -0.56
CA GLY A 92 -2.14 10.60 -0.91
C GLY A 92 -2.54 9.49 -1.90
N GLY A 93 -3.76 8.98 -1.80
CA GLY A 93 -4.30 7.97 -2.71
C GLY A 93 -4.24 6.53 -2.19
N MET A 94 -4.59 5.56 -3.05
CA MET A 94 -4.70 4.14 -2.71
C MET A 94 -3.79 3.23 -3.54
N MET A 95 -3.21 3.75 -4.63
CA MET A 95 -2.41 3.00 -5.58
C MET A 95 -1.19 3.80 -6.04
N PHE A 96 -0.04 3.14 -6.07
CA PHE A 96 1.25 3.73 -6.45
C PHE A 96 2.00 2.80 -7.38
N MET A 97 2.88 3.37 -8.20
CA MET A 97 3.84 2.64 -9.00
C MET A 97 5.26 2.96 -8.52
N VAL A 98 6.09 1.92 -8.45
CA VAL A 98 7.50 2.02 -8.07
C VAL A 98 8.34 1.54 -9.23
N SER A 99 9.22 2.40 -9.74
CA SER A 99 10.14 2.10 -10.83
C SER A 99 11.56 1.92 -10.31
N LEU A 100 12.17 0.78 -10.61
CA LEU A 100 13.54 0.46 -10.19
C LEU A 100 14.57 1.13 -11.11
N PRO A 101 15.78 1.39 -10.61
CA PRO A 101 16.94 1.69 -11.44
C PRO A 101 17.16 0.61 -12.51
N ALA A 102 17.66 1.02 -13.68
CA ALA A 102 17.89 0.13 -14.82
C ALA A 102 18.91 -1.00 -14.54
N ASP A 103 19.89 -0.72 -13.68
CA ASP A 103 20.96 -1.62 -13.26
C ASP A 103 20.51 -2.61 -12.16
N ARG A 104 19.34 -2.41 -11.55
CA ARG A 104 18.85 -3.26 -10.47
C ARG A 104 17.79 -4.24 -10.94
N SER A 105 17.98 -5.49 -10.57
CA SER A 105 16.96 -6.52 -10.65
C SER A 105 16.46 -6.88 -9.24
N GLY A 106 15.19 -7.29 -9.14
CA GLY A 106 14.60 -7.73 -7.88
C GLY A 106 13.34 -6.94 -7.51
N PRO A 107 12.81 -7.14 -6.29
CA PRO A 107 11.65 -6.41 -5.78
C PRO A 107 12.01 -5.00 -5.26
N PRO A 108 11.05 -4.05 -5.22
CA PRO A 108 11.26 -2.71 -4.67
C PRO A 108 11.69 -2.72 -3.21
N GLN A 109 12.74 -2.00 -2.87
CA GLN A 109 13.29 -1.82 -1.52
C GLN A 109 12.53 -0.76 -0.72
N SER A 110 11.85 0.19 -1.40
CA SER A 110 11.00 1.18 -0.73
C SER A 110 9.93 0.48 0.10
N LEU A 111 9.75 0.96 1.33
CA LEU A 111 8.74 0.44 2.25
C LEU A 111 7.48 1.27 2.12
N PHE A 112 6.33 0.59 2.16
CA PHE A 112 5.02 1.23 2.12
C PHE A 112 4.24 0.83 3.34
N GLY A 113 3.61 1.80 4.00
CA GLY A 113 2.85 1.54 5.20
C GLY A 113 1.63 2.45 5.34
N SER A 114 0.74 2.04 6.23
CA SER A 114 -0.43 2.86 6.58
C SER A 114 -0.71 2.77 8.06
N VAL A 115 -1.31 3.83 8.62
CA VAL A 115 -1.87 3.80 9.97
C VAL A 115 -3.38 3.66 9.86
N CYS A 116 -3.93 2.64 10.51
CA CYS A 116 -5.36 2.41 10.48
C CYS A 116 -6.09 3.50 11.29
N CYS A 117 -6.99 4.24 10.68
CA CYS A 117 -7.76 5.29 11.38
C CYS A 117 -8.73 4.73 12.44
N ASN A 118 -9.06 3.43 12.38
CA ASN A 118 -9.92 2.79 13.37
C ASN A 118 -9.15 2.29 14.60
N CYS A 119 -8.06 1.54 14.45
CA CYS A 119 -7.33 1.01 15.62
C CYS A 119 -6.10 1.85 16.00
N GLY A 120 -5.63 2.73 15.12
CA GLY A 120 -4.44 3.56 15.31
C GLY A 120 -3.13 2.78 15.30
N ARG A 121 -3.10 1.58 14.73
CA ARG A 121 -1.87 0.78 14.56
C ARG A 121 -1.34 0.96 13.15
N SER A 122 -0.01 1.04 13.04
CA SER A 122 0.67 1.04 11.74
C SER A 122 0.82 -0.38 11.21
N HIS A 123 0.81 -0.49 9.88
CA HIS A 123 0.97 -1.74 9.15
C HIS A 123 1.90 -1.50 7.97
N LEU A 124 2.90 -2.36 7.80
CA LEU A 124 3.59 -2.45 6.51
C LEU A 124 2.71 -3.17 5.51
N ARG A 125 2.76 -2.68 4.28
CA ARG A 125 2.37 -3.46 3.13
C ARG A 125 3.43 -4.51 2.92
N GLU A 126 3.00 -5.77 2.97
CA GLU A 126 3.88 -6.87 2.57
C GLU A 126 4.41 -6.58 1.18
N ARG A 127 5.73 -6.72 1.04
CA ARG A 127 6.36 -6.82 -0.26
C ARG A 127 5.63 -7.95 -0.97
N ILE A 128 5.01 -7.67 -2.12
CA ILE A 128 4.65 -8.76 -3.01
C ILE A 128 6.00 -9.31 -3.44
N GLU A 129 6.49 -10.33 -2.73
CA GLU A 129 7.48 -11.23 -3.30
C GLU A 129 6.80 -11.72 -4.56
N LEU A 130 7.23 -11.19 -5.71
CA LEU A 130 6.73 -11.62 -7.00
C LEU A 130 6.85 -13.14 -6.96
N ALA A 131 5.73 -13.84 -6.83
CA ALA A 131 5.61 -15.29 -6.89
C ALA A 131 5.87 -15.78 -8.33
N ALA A 132 6.80 -15.12 -9.02
CA ALA A 132 7.24 -15.34 -10.38
C ALA A 132 8.45 -16.30 -10.44
N HIS A 133 9.01 -16.73 -9.30
CA HIS A 133 10.04 -17.78 -9.29
C HIS A 133 9.53 -19.15 -8.79
N SER A 134 8.32 -19.26 -8.23
CA SER A 134 7.77 -20.55 -7.76
C SER A 134 6.76 -21.21 -8.71
N LYS A 135 6.33 -20.54 -9.79
CA LYS A 135 5.56 -21.18 -10.87
C LYS A 135 6.40 -21.70 -12.04
N ALA A 136 7.73 -21.56 -11.97
CA ALA A 136 8.65 -22.13 -12.96
C ALA A 136 8.99 -23.62 -12.75
N SER A 137 8.54 -24.25 -11.64
CA SER A 137 8.88 -25.66 -11.33
C SER A 137 7.68 -26.62 -11.27
N GLN A 138 6.48 -26.21 -11.70
CA GLN A 138 5.33 -27.12 -11.88
C GLN A 138 4.68 -26.95 -13.25
N SER A 139 5.43 -27.29 -14.30
CA SER A 139 4.86 -27.70 -15.59
C SER A 139 5.51 -28.99 -16.09
N GLN A 140 5.55 -30.01 -15.23
CA GLN A 140 5.60 -31.37 -15.73
C GLN A 140 4.19 -31.74 -16.22
N GLY A 141 4.01 -31.79 -17.55
CA GLY A 141 2.88 -32.51 -18.15
C GLY A 141 2.07 -31.77 -19.23
N ALA A 142 2.68 -31.40 -20.36
CA ALA A 142 1.98 -31.37 -21.66
C ALA A 142 3.00 -31.38 -22.83
N PRO A 143 3.06 -32.44 -23.66
CA PRO A 143 3.98 -32.52 -24.77
C PRO A 143 3.42 -31.86 -26.06
N ASN A 144 4.34 -31.27 -26.84
CA ASN A 144 4.36 -31.26 -28.30
C ASN A 144 3.26 -30.52 -29.12
N ASN A 145 3.08 -29.21 -28.93
CA ASN A 145 2.40 -28.36 -29.94
C ASN A 145 3.13 -27.06 -30.35
N SER A 146 4.35 -26.83 -29.85
CA SER A 146 5.10 -25.57 -30.06
C SER A 146 5.89 -25.50 -31.38
N LEU A 147 6.43 -26.63 -31.86
CA LEU A 147 7.32 -26.63 -33.03
C LEU A 147 6.58 -26.36 -34.35
N ARG A 148 5.41 -26.97 -34.55
CA ARG A 148 4.60 -26.80 -35.77
C ARG A 148 4.12 -25.35 -35.98
N LYS A 149 3.73 -24.65 -34.91
CA LYS A 149 3.35 -23.22 -34.99
C LYS A 149 4.54 -22.31 -35.30
N LYS A 150 5.74 -22.62 -34.80
CA LYS A 150 6.96 -21.87 -35.12
C LYS A 150 7.38 -22.03 -36.59
N ILE A 151 7.31 -23.25 -37.13
CA ILE A 151 7.64 -23.51 -38.54
C ILE A 151 6.65 -22.80 -39.48
N TRP A 152 5.35 -22.82 -39.18
CA TRP A 152 4.34 -22.13 -39.99
C TRP A 152 4.48 -20.60 -39.99
N LYS A 153 4.96 -20.00 -38.90
CA LYS A 153 5.18 -18.55 -38.81
C LYS A 153 6.42 -18.11 -39.61
N ALA A 154 7.46 -18.95 -39.68
CA ALA A 154 8.63 -18.72 -40.53
C ALA A 154 8.31 -18.85 -42.02
N TYR A 155 7.50 -19.86 -42.40
CA TYR A 155 7.10 -20.07 -43.79
C TYR A 155 6.27 -18.91 -44.36
N ARG A 156 5.40 -18.30 -43.53
CA ARG A 156 4.60 -17.13 -43.94
C ARG A 156 5.47 -15.90 -44.19
N LYS A 157 6.50 -15.69 -43.37
CA LYS A 157 7.46 -14.57 -43.52
C LYS A 157 8.32 -14.65 -44.80
N ILE A 158 8.55 -15.84 -45.33
CA ILE A 158 9.34 -16.03 -46.56
C ILE A 158 8.45 -15.87 -47.81
N LYS A 159 7.16 -16.19 -47.71
CA LYS A 159 6.22 -16.15 -48.84
C LYS A 159 5.84 -14.73 -49.27
N ASP A 160 5.85 -13.77 -48.34
CA ASP A 160 5.35 -12.41 -48.60
C ASP A 160 6.43 -11.44 -49.15
N GLY A 161 7.63 -11.93 -49.46
CA GLY A 161 8.53 -11.34 -50.48
C GLY A 161 8.68 -9.82 -50.54
N GLU A 162 8.87 -9.14 -49.41
CA GLU A 162 9.12 -7.69 -49.36
C GLU A 162 10.49 -7.42 -48.72
N THR A 163 11.49 -7.19 -49.58
CA THR A 163 12.83 -6.72 -49.24
C THR A 163 12.92 -5.21 -49.35
N ASP A 164 13.57 -4.63 -48.34
CA ASP A 164 14.39 -3.41 -48.35
C ASP A 164 13.78 -2.07 -48.77
N GLU A 165 13.45 -1.26 -47.75
CA GLU A 165 14.04 0.08 -47.64
C GLU A 165 14.59 0.28 -46.22
N ALA A 166 15.91 0.12 -46.12
CA ALA A 166 16.71 0.40 -44.95
C ALA A 166 16.77 1.92 -44.68
N TRP A 167 15.86 2.41 -43.86
CA TRP A 167 16.07 3.65 -43.11
C TRP A 167 16.79 3.30 -41.82
N ALA A 168 18.13 3.34 -41.87
CA ALA A 168 18.97 3.31 -40.69
C ALA A 168 18.80 4.63 -39.90
N ASN A 169 17.71 4.73 -39.15
CA ASN A 169 17.67 5.58 -37.98
C ASN A 169 18.36 4.82 -36.84
N GLU A 170 19.68 4.93 -36.77
CA GLU A 170 20.46 4.58 -35.58
C GLU A 170 20.18 5.60 -34.47
N ALA A 171 18.94 5.65 -34.00
CA ALA A 171 18.70 6.00 -32.62
C ALA A 171 18.88 4.70 -31.83
N ASP A 172 20.10 4.48 -31.33
CA ASP A 172 20.33 3.55 -30.22
C ASP A 172 19.66 4.12 -28.96
N ASP A 173 18.32 4.20 -29.02
CA ASP A 173 17.43 4.56 -27.93
C ASP A 173 17.10 3.30 -27.10
N SER A 174 18.09 2.42 -26.92
CA SER A 174 17.97 1.31 -25.97
C SER A 174 18.13 1.82 -24.53
N PHE A 175 17.34 2.85 -24.17
CA PHE A 175 17.16 3.20 -22.77
C PHE A 175 16.70 1.94 -22.05
N PRO A 176 17.48 1.44 -21.08
CA PRO A 176 17.14 0.19 -20.41
C PRO A 176 15.78 0.37 -19.74
N GLU A 177 14.81 -0.43 -20.21
CA GLU A 177 13.42 -0.35 -19.77
C GLU A 177 13.35 -0.56 -18.24
N ARG A 178 12.91 0.49 -17.53
CA ARG A 178 12.81 0.43 -16.07
C ARG A 178 11.63 -0.44 -15.67
N LYS A 179 11.86 -1.46 -14.86
CA LYS A 179 10.79 -2.31 -14.31
C LYS A 179 9.94 -1.52 -13.33
N ALA A 180 8.61 -1.63 -13.45
CA ALA A 180 7.65 -0.98 -12.56
C ALA A 180 6.81 -1.97 -11.76
N PHE A 181 6.45 -1.59 -10.54
CA PHE A 181 5.70 -2.41 -9.58
C PHE A 181 4.52 -1.63 -9.04
N THR A 182 3.34 -2.25 -8.96
CA THR A 182 2.16 -1.61 -8.37
C THR A 182 2.03 -1.94 -6.89
N VAL A 183 1.83 -0.91 -6.08
CA VAL A 183 1.52 -1.01 -4.65
C VAL A 183 0.08 -0.56 -4.43
N LYS A 184 -0.74 -1.43 -3.83
CA LYS A 184 -2.15 -1.15 -3.50
C LYS A 184 -2.37 -1.18 -1.99
N PHE A 185 -3.23 -0.28 -1.50
CA PHE A 185 -3.64 -0.19 -0.08
C PHE A 185 -4.98 -0.87 0.23
N ASP A 186 -5.17 -2.11 -0.22
CA ASP A 186 -6.42 -2.90 -0.13
C ASP A 186 -6.51 -3.96 1.01
N LYS A 187 -5.39 -4.59 1.40
CA LYS A 187 -5.29 -5.51 2.55
C LYS A 187 -5.87 -4.93 3.86
N PRO A 188 -6.78 -5.67 4.53
CA PRO A 188 -7.40 -5.22 5.77
C PRO A 188 -6.44 -5.26 6.96
N CYS A 189 -6.68 -4.36 7.91
CA CYS A 189 -6.08 -4.40 9.24
C CYS A 189 -6.60 -5.61 10.05
N CYS A 190 -5.91 -6.00 11.12
CA CYS A 190 -6.41 -6.98 12.09
C CYS A 190 -7.77 -6.60 12.72
N CYS A 191 -8.13 -5.31 12.74
CA CYS A 191 -9.46 -4.87 13.17
C CYS A 191 -10.53 -4.95 12.05
N GLY A 192 -10.22 -5.60 10.92
CA GLY A 192 -11.08 -5.70 9.74
C GLY A 192 -11.12 -4.46 8.85
N HIS A 193 -10.61 -3.31 9.32
CA HIS A 193 -10.64 -2.06 8.57
C HIS A 193 -9.74 -2.13 7.33
N ILE A 194 -10.34 -2.02 6.15
CA ILE A 194 -9.65 -1.84 4.86
C ILE A 194 -9.15 -0.39 4.79
N PRO A 195 -7.85 -0.13 4.52
CA PRO A 195 -7.36 1.24 4.49
C PRO A 195 -8.20 2.13 3.58
N CYS A 196 -8.54 3.31 4.09
CA CYS A 196 -9.38 4.28 3.39
C CYS A 196 -8.60 5.60 3.19
N MET A 197 -9.29 6.63 2.70
CA MET A 197 -8.71 7.96 2.53
C MET A 197 -8.33 8.63 3.87
N ARG A 198 -8.96 8.23 4.98
CA ARG A 198 -8.61 8.73 6.32
C ARG A 198 -7.40 8.03 6.94
N CYS A 199 -7.03 6.85 6.46
CA CYS A 199 -5.82 6.15 6.93
C CYS A 199 -4.59 6.86 6.36
N PRO A 200 -3.72 7.45 7.20
CA PRO A 200 -2.47 8.02 6.74
C PRO A 200 -1.63 6.94 6.09
N LYS A 201 -1.07 7.25 4.93
CA LYS A 201 -0.16 6.38 4.20
C LYS A 201 1.18 7.04 4.14
N PHE A 202 2.22 6.23 4.18
CA PHE A 202 3.58 6.70 4.14
C PHE A 202 4.45 5.74 3.33
N LYS A 203 5.55 6.28 2.82
CA LYS A 203 6.66 5.51 2.27
C LYS A 203 7.95 5.83 3.00
N VAL A 204 8.87 4.88 3.00
CA VAL A 204 10.30 5.11 3.25
C VAL A 204 11.00 4.82 1.94
N ALA A 205 11.61 5.85 1.36
CA ALA A 205 12.23 5.76 0.05
C ALA A 205 13.52 4.93 0.13
N ALA A 206 13.71 4.05 -0.85
CA ALA A 206 15.02 3.45 -1.10
C ALA A 206 15.75 4.24 -2.18
N ASP A 207 17.08 4.28 -2.08
CA ASP A 207 17.91 5.05 -2.99
C ASP A 207 17.73 4.60 -4.45
N GLY A 208 17.45 5.57 -5.32
CA GLY A 208 17.28 5.38 -6.78
C GLY A 208 15.92 4.87 -7.23
N GLU A 209 15.02 4.48 -6.32
CA GLU A 209 13.67 4.06 -6.67
C GLU A 209 12.75 5.28 -6.87
N TRP A 210 12.00 5.27 -7.96
CA TRP A 210 11.03 6.33 -8.25
C TRP A 210 9.63 5.86 -7.88
N VAL A 211 8.89 6.70 -7.16
CA VAL A 211 7.52 6.38 -6.72
C VAL A 211 6.57 7.43 -7.27
N THR A 212 5.53 7.00 -7.98
CA THR A 212 4.46 7.86 -8.47
C THR A 212 3.09 7.36 -8.04
N GLN A 213 2.15 8.28 -7.85
CA GLN A 213 0.75 7.93 -7.57
C GLN A 213 0.05 7.55 -8.87
N VAL A 214 -0.66 6.42 -8.87
CA VAL A 214 -1.54 6.06 -9.99
C VAL A 214 -2.83 6.87 -9.84
N ARG A 215 -3.08 7.79 -10.77
CA ARG A 215 -4.39 8.42 -10.90
C ARG A 215 -5.25 7.47 -11.73
N GLU A 216 -6.41 7.09 -11.20
CA GLU A 216 -7.43 6.49 -12.04
C GLU A 216 -7.81 7.54 -13.07
N VAL A 217 -7.45 7.30 -14.33
CA VAL A 217 -7.97 8.11 -15.42
C VAL A 217 -9.45 7.80 -15.44
N GLU A 218 -10.27 8.77 -15.04
CA GLU A 218 -11.72 8.68 -15.18
C GLU A 218 -11.97 8.31 -16.63
N THR A 219 -12.43 7.07 -16.85
CA THR A 219 -12.78 6.63 -18.18
C THR A 219 -13.99 7.48 -18.51
N PRO A 220 -13.92 8.36 -19.54
CA PRO A 220 -15.04 9.26 -19.82
C PRO A 220 -16.29 8.40 -19.93
N SER A 221 -17.30 8.76 -19.12
CA SER A 221 -18.61 8.12 -19.12
C SER A 221 -19.04 8.01 -20.58
N SER A 222 -19.12 6.78 -21.09
CA SER A 222 -19.68 6.53 -22.41
C SER A 222 -21.21 6.50 -22.34
N ASP A 223 -21.82 7.10 -21.31
CA ASP A 223 -23.27 7.19 -21.23
C ASP A 223 -23.74 8.22 -22.27
N PRO A 224 -24.47 7.79 -23.30
CA PRO A 224 -24.96 8.70 -24.34
C PRO A 224 -25.99 9.71 -23.83
N ASN A 225 -26.42 9.63 -22.56
CA ASN A 225 -27.41 10.54 -21.96
C ASN A 225 -26.80 11.73 -21.20
N ASP A 226 -25.48 11.88 -21.13
CA ASP A 226 -24.79 13.03 -20.51
C ASP A 226 -24.69 14.26 -21.46
N LEU A 227 -25.57 14.38 -22.46
CA LEU A 227 -25.67 15.50 -23.42
C LEU A 227 -26.90 16.38 -23.19
#